data_AF-A0AA47IAD6-F1
#
_entry.id   AF-A0AA47IAD6-F1
#
_cell.length_a   1.000
_cell.length_b   1.000
_cell.length_c   1.000
_cell.angle_alpha   90.00
_cell.angle_beta   90.00
_cell.angle_gamma   90.00
#
_symmetry.space_group_name_H-M   'P 1'
#
loop_
_entity.id
_entity.type
_entity.pdbx_description
1 polymer ?
#
loop_
_entity_poly.entity_id
_entity_poly.type
_entity_poly.pdbx_seq_one_letter_code
_entity_poly.pdbx_strand_id
1 'polypeptide(L)'
;MCPSPSWFHHPDRRLLAGALGLLWSVLAGGCATTTAPPAPDSIEEVSATPEPETPEYIPVVRYGRYTLVELAPTAAQRDLLLQTIDVSMPEDARATVGDGLRHVLKRSGYGLCQTAHVVSELYALPLPAAHLHLGPMTLRDALLTLAGPVWKLHADDRARQICFERPGDSVAGEPASEPSAAKAVQAFPLEPSVSGDQP
;
A
#
# COMPACT_ATOMS: atom_id res chain seq x y z
N MET A 1 -21.04 22.88 43.92
CA MET A 1 -22.23 23.71 43.62
C MET A 1 -22.36 23.83 42.11
N CYS A 2 -23.46 23.36 41.54
CA CYS A 2 -23.90 23.70 40.17
C CYS A 2 -25.05 24.71 40.27
N PRO A 3 -25.22 25.60 39.30
CA PRO A 3 -26.55 26.06 38.94
C PRO A 3 -26.90 25.62 37.52
N SER A 4 -28.06 24.98 37.43
CA SER A 4 -28.88 24.84 36.23
C SER A 4 -29.45 26.19 35.79
N PRO A 5 -30.01 26.26 34.58
CA PRO A 5 -31.26 26.97 34.40
C PRO A 5 -32.37 26.08 33.86
N SER A 6 -33.56 26.59 34.11
CA SER A 6 -34.84 25.90 34.16
C SER A 6 -35.73 26.19 32.96
N TRP A 7 -36.34 25.12 32.47
CA TRP A 7 -37.77 24.93 32.20
C TRP A 7 -38.56 25.83 31.22
N PHE A 8 -39.03 25.15 30.16
CA PHE A 8 -40.39 25.08 29.58
C PHE A 8 -41.09 26.32 28.99
N HIS A 9 -41.59 26.16 27.76
CA HIS A 9 -43.04 26.17 27.51
C HIS A 9 -43.42 25.41 26.21
N HIS A 10 -44.39 24.51 26.36
CA HIS A 10 -45.17 23.83 25.31
C HIS A 10 -46.18 24.80 24.67
N PRO A 11 -46.71 24.44 23.49
CA PRO A 11 -48.14 24.15 23.49
C PRO A 11 -48.52 22.86 22.74
N ASP A 12 -49.59 22.27 23.26
CA ASP A 12 -50.37 21.15 22.73
C ASP A 12 -51.03 21.44 21.38
N ARG A 13 -51.17 20.40 20.55
CA ARG A 13 -52.37 20.22 19.73
C ARG A 13 -52.82 18.76 19.70
N ARG A 14 -53.91 18.55 20.44
CA ARG A 14 -54.92 17.46 20.43
C ARG A 14 -55.41 17.13 19.00
N LEU A 15 -56.08 16.03 18.65
CA LEU A 15 -56.47 14.70 19.14
C LEU A 15 -57.32 14.08 17.97
N LEU A 16 -57.63 12.78 18.03
CA LEU A 16 -58.71 12.03 17.32
C LEU A 16 -58.39 11.56 15.88
N ALA A 17 -58.79 10.38 15.40
CA ALA A 17 -59.39 9.14 15.93
C ALA A 17 -59.56 8.17 14.74
N GLY A 18 -59.70 6.86 14.98
CA GLY A 18 -60.19 5.87 14.01
C GLY A 18 -59.39 4.54 14.06
N ALA A 19 -59.60 3.68 15.05
CA ALA A 19 -60.69 2.70 15.19
C ALA A 19 -60.62 1.50 14.22
N LEU A 20 -60.18 0.38 14.81
CA LEU A 20 -60.43 -1.05 14.55
C LEU A 20 -61.04 -1.53 13.21
N GLY A 21 -60.41 -2.57 12.67
CA GLY A 21 -61.06 -3.59 11.84
C GLY A 21 -60.35 -4.94 11.96
N LEU A 22 -60.91 -5.84 12.76
CA LEU A 22 -60.55 -7.27 12.85
C LEU A 22 -60.98 -8.00 11.58
N LEU A 23 -60.15 -8.89 11.02
CA LEU A 23 -60.68 -10.04 10.28
C LEU A 23 -59.71 -11.22 10.24
N TRP A 24 -60.24 -12.36 10.66
CA TRP A 24 -59.64 -13.69 10.72
C TRP A 24 -59.50 -14.30 9.32
N SER A 25 -58.48 -15.13 9.11
CA SER A 25 -58.64 -16.30 8.24
C SER A 25 -57.74 -17.47 8.68
N VAL A 26 -58.39 -18.62 8.66
CA VAL A 26 -58.04 -19.93 9.19
C VAL A 26 -57.25 -20.74 8.15
N LEU A 27 -56.46 -21.69 8.66
CA LEU A 27 -55.64 -22.71 8.00
C LEU A 27 -56.04 -23.10 6.56
N ALA A 28 -55.09 -23.00 5.63
CA ALA A 28 -55.01 -23.89 4.48
C ALA A 28 -53.88 -24.91 4.72
N GLY A 29 -54.24 -26.20 4.71
CA GLY A 29 -53.34 -27.31 5.00
C GLY A 29 -52.17 -27.41 4.02
N GLY A 30 -50.99 -27.72 4.57
CA GLY A 30 -49.82 -28.09 3.80
C GLY A 30 -49.89 -29.57 3.41
N CYS A 31 -49.72 -29.86 2.12
CA CYS A 31 -49.34 -31.18 1.65
C CYS A 31 -47.86 -31.10 1.28
N ALA A 32 -46.99 -31.67 2.11
CA ALA A 32 -45.57 -31.80 1.78
C ALA A 32 -45.40 -33.04 0.89
N THR A 33 -45.51 -32.86 -0.43
CA THR A 33 -45.03 -33.87 -1.38
C THR A 33 -43.50 -33.78 -1.40
N THR A 34 -42.84 -34.71 -0.72
CA THR A 34 -41.40 -34.90 -0.83
C THR A 34 -41.10 -35.55 -2.18
N THR A 35 -40.69 -34.72 -3.15
CA THR A 35 -40.06 -35.21 -4.39
C THR A 35 -38.59 -35.47 -4.08
N ALA A 36 -38.15 -36.71 -4.24
CA ALA A 36 -36.76 -37.11 -4.09
C ALA A 36 -35.86 -36.32 -5.07
N PRO A 37 -34.68 -35.83 -4.65
CA PRO A 37 -33.75 -35.18 -5.56
C PRO A 37 -33.29 -36.14 -6.67
N PRO A 38 -33.20 -35.70 -7.94
CA PRO A 38 -32.49 -36.49 -8.96
C PRO A 38 -31.02 -36.61 -8.57
N ALA A 39 -30.48 -37.82 -8.66
CA ALA A 39 -29.06 -38.09 -8.41
C ALA A 39 -28.20 -37.24 -9.38
N PRO A 40 -27.14 -36.55 -8.88
CA PRO A 40 -26.29 -35.79 -9.77
C PRO A 40 -25.47 -36.73 -10.65
N ASP A 41 -25.56 -36.49 -11.96
CA ASP A 41 -24.66 -37.04 -12.96
C ASP A 41 -23.20 -36.79 -12.57
N SER A 42 -22.40 -37.82 -12.79
CA SER A 42 -20.96 -37.93 -12.58
C SER A 42 -20.21 -36.65 -12.93
N ILE A 43 -19.69 -35.95 -11.92
CA ILE A 43 -18.69 -34.90 -12.10
C ILE A 43 -17.33 -35.56 -12.36
N GLU A 44 -16.82 -35.32 -13.55
CA GLU A 44 -15.47 -35.69 -13.97
C GLU A 44 -14.45 -35.03 -13.03
N GLU A 45 -13.62 -35.88 -12.42
CA GLU A 45 -12.60 -35.55 -11.44
C GLU A 45 -11.48 -34.73 -12.09
N VAL A 46 -11.59 -33.40 -12.01
CA VAL A 46 -10.44 -32.51 -12.25
C VAL A 46 -9.64 -32.43 -10.95
N SER A 47 -8.66 -33.33 -10.88
CA SER A 47 -7.63 -33.42 -9.87
C SER A 47 -6.71 -32.20 -9.90
N ALA A 48 -6.78 -31.39 -8.84
CA ALA A 48 -5.64 -30.73 -8.19
C ALA A 48 -6.15 -30.11 -6.88
N THR A 49 -6.10 -30.87 -5.78
CA THR A 49 -6.23 -30.31 -4.44
C THR A 49 -5.03 -29.40 -4.19
N PRO A 50 -5.21 -28.10 -3.91
CA PRO A 50 -4.12 -27.24 -3.48
C PRO A 50 -3.54 -27.82 -2.18
N GLU A 51 -2.22 -28.00 -2.15
CA GLU A 51 -1.50 -28.41 -0.94
C GLU A 51 -1.84 -27.41 0.19
N PRO A 52 -2.17 -27.88 1.41
CA PRO A 52 -2.59 -26.98 2.48
C PRO A 52 -1.42 -26.07 2.87
N GLU A 53 -1.53 -24.78 2.51
CA GLU A 53 -0.72 -23.69 3.04
C GLU A 53 -0.65 -23.83 4.57
N THR A 54 0.56 -23.94 5.13
CA THR A 54 0.74 -24.02 6.58
C THR A 54 0.14 -22.77 7.23
N PRO A 55 -0.75 -22.90 8.23
CA PRO A 55 -1.44 -21.73 8.79
C PRO A 55 -0.43 -20.78 9.44
N GLU A 56 -0.41 -19.53 8.97
CA GLU A 56 0.41 -18.46 9.56
C GLU A 56 -0.09 -18.18 10.99
N TYR A 57 0.79 -18.34 11.99
CA TYR A 57 0.43 -18.13 13.39
C TYR A 57 0.45 -16.64 13.73
N ILE A 58 -0.72 -16.01 13.80
CA ILE A 58 -0.86 -14.60 14.21
C ILE A 58 -1.23 -14.53 15.70
N PRO A 59 -0.37 -13.95 16.56
CA PRO A 59 -0.70 -13.79 17.98
C PRO A 59 -1.90 -12.86 18.17
N VAL A 60 -2.82 -13.20 19.06
CA VAL A 60 -4.03 -12.40 19.35
C VAL A 60 -4.18 -12.11 20.84
N VAL A 61 -4.69 -10.93 21.17
CA VAL A 61 -5.11 -10.56 22.53
C VAL A 61 -6.62 -10.38 22.58
N ARG A 62 -7.23 -10.91 23.64
CA ARG A 62 -8.66 -10.78 23.90
C ARG A 62 -8.95 -9.50 24.68
N TYR A 63 -9.67 -8.58 24.05
CA TYR A 63 -10.26 -7.42 24.70
C TYR A 63 -11.73 -7.71 25.03
N GLY A 64 -12.06 -7.77 26.33
CA GLY A 64 -13.41 -8.12 26.77
C GLY A 64 -13.85 -9.53 26.35
N ARG A 65 -15.17 -9.74 26.22
CA ARG A 65 -15.74 -11.08 25.94
C ARG A 65 -15.91 -11.40 24.46
N TYR A 66 -15.80 -10.41 23.57
CA TYR A 66 -16.15 -10.57 22.15
C TYR A 66 -15.14 -9.97 21.17
N THR A 67 -14.04 -9.39 21.65
CA THR A 67 -13.04 -8.76 20.77
C THR A 67 -11.72 -9.51 20.87
N LEU A 68 -11.21 -9.93 19.72
CA LEU A 68 -9.82 -10.37 19.55
C LEU A 68 -9.13 -9.31 18.70
N VAL A 69 -7.92 -8.92 19.09
CA VAL A 69 -7.08 -7.99 18.35
C VAL A 69 -5.79 -8.72 18.01
N GLU A 70 -5.43 -8.70 16.73
CA GLU A 70 -4.17 -9.24 16.25
C GLU A 70 -3.00 -8.39 16.74
N LEU A 71 -1.97 -9.04 17.27
CA LEU A 71 -0.72 -8.44 17.68
C LEU A 71 0.33 -8.56 16.56
N ALA A 72 -0.06 -8.22 15.35
CA ALA A 72 0.83 -8.17 14.21
C ALA A 72 0.74 -6.79 13.55
N PRO A 73 1.85 -6.26 13.00
CA PRO A 73 1.78 -5.07 12.17
C PRO A 73 0.92 -5.37 10.94
N THR A 74 0.12 -4.39 10.53
CA THR A 74 -0.68 -4.50 9.30
C THR A 74 0.23 -4.61 8.09
N ALA A 75 -0.29 -5.11 6.96
CA ALA A 75 0.49 -5.18 5.72
C ALA A 75 1.08 -3.82 5.33
N ALA A 76 0.29 -2.74 5.45
CA ALA A 76 0.72 -1.36 5.21
C ALA A 76 1.79 -0.85 6.19
N GLN A 77 1.88 -1.40 7.40
CA GLN A 77 2.94 -1.05 8.36
C GLN A 77 4.25 -1.78 8.06
N ARG A 78 4.19 -2.96 7.42
CA ARG A 78 5.37 -3.72 7.00
C ARG A 78 5.90 -3.24 5.65
N ASP A 79 5.00 -3.06 4.68
CA ASP A 79 5.27 -2.45 3.39
C ASP A 79 4.51 -1.12 3.31
N LEU A 80 5.25 -0.03 3.47
CA LEU A 80 4.71 1.32 3.46
C LEU A 80 4.14 1.72 2.09
N LEU A 81 4.47 1.02 1.01
CA LEU A 81 3.85 1.24 -0.30
C LEU A 81 2.41 0.70 -0.37
N LEU A 82 2.03 -0.18 0.55
CA LEU A 82 0.65 -0.69 0.67
C LEU A 82 -0.24 0.20 1.53
N GLN A 83 0.27 1.30 2.08
CA GLN A 83 -0.56 2.23 2.84
C GLN A 83 -1.66 2.83 1.95
N THR A 84 -2.88 2.91 2.47
CA THR A 84 -3.97 3.61 1.78
C THR A 84 -3.76 5.10 1.89
N ILE A 85 -3.83 5.79 0.75
CA ILE A 85 -3.80 7.25 0.67
C ILE A 85 -5.09 7.78 0.06
N ASP A 86 -5.41 9.02 0.43
CA ASP A 86 -6.43 9.85 -0.20
C ASP A 86 -5.87 11.27 -0.25
N VAL A 87 -5.50 11.73 -1.44
CA VAL A 87 -4.68 12.93 -1.67
C VAL A 87 -5.41 13.89 -2.59
N SER A 88 -5.41 15.16 -2.19
CA SER A 88 -5.84 16.29 -3.01
C SER A 88 -4.66 17.21 -3.26
N MET A 89 -4.29 17.36 -4.53
CA MET A 89 -3.18 18.20 -4.99
C MET A 89 -3.59 19.68 -4.99
N PRO A 90 -2.63 20.61 -4.80
CA PRO A 90 -2.89 22.02 -5.04
C PRO A 90 -3.26 22.26 -6.50
N GLU A 91 -4.31 23.05 -6.72
CA GLU A 91 -4.73 23.47 -8.06
C GLU A 91 -3.81 24.57 -8.60
N ASP A 92 -2.59 24.20 -8.99
CA ASP A 92 -1.69 25.08 -9.75
C ASP A 92 -1.74 24.70 -11.24
N ALA A 93 -2.02 25.67 -12.11
CA ALA A 93 -2.03 25.49 -13.56
C ALA A 93 -0.67 25.04 -14.13
N ARG A 94 0.42 25.20 -13.39
CA ARG A 94 1.77 24.75 -13.76
C ARG A 94 2.25 23.54 -12.97
N ALA A 95 1.36 22.86 -12.24
CA ALA A 95 1.71 21.64 -11.53
C ALA A 95 2.24 20.58 -12.50
N THR A 96 3.35 19.95 -12.13
CA THR A 96 3.97 18.88 -12.91
C THR A 96 3.72 17.51 -12.28
N VAL A 97 3.91 16.44 -13.04
CA VAL A 97 3.90 15.06 -12.50
C VAL A 97 4.94 14.92 -11.39
N GLY A 98 6.11 15.56 -11.52
CA GLY A 98 7.10 15.61 -10.45
C GLY A 98 6.57 16.25 -9.17
N ASP A 99 5.79 17.33 -9.27
CA ASP A 99 5.13 17.95 -8.12
C ASP A 99 4.09 17.03 -7.50
N GLY A 100 3.28 16.36 -8.33
CA GLY A 100 2.31 15.37 -7.90
C GLY A 100 2.96 14.21 -7.14
N LEU A 101 4.04 13.63 -7.68
CA LEU A 101 4.79 12.55 -7.04
C LEU A 101 5.37 12.99 -5.68
N ARG A 102 6.01 14.17 -5.63
CA ARG A 102 6.51 14.74 -4.37
C ARG A 102 5.41 14.99 -3.36
N HIS A 103 4.22 15.36 -3.82
CA HIS A 103 3.07 15.60 -2.96
C HIS A 103 2.50 14.28 -2.40
N VAL A 104 2.30 13.25 -3.25
CA VAL A 104 1.86 11.91 -2.83
C VAL A 104 2.79 11.32 -1.76
N LEU A 105 4.10 11.54 -1.90
CA LEU A 105 5.10 11.02 -0.97
C LEU A 105 5.17 11.76 0.38
N LYS A 106 4.40 12.85 0.57
CA LYS A 106 4.39 13.54 1.86
C LYS A 106 3.91 12.60 2.96
N ARG A 107 4.73 12.49 4.02
CA ARG A 107 4.46 11.65 5.21
C ARG A 107 4.42 10.14 4.95
N SER A 108 4.77 9.66 3.76
CA SER A 108 4.93 8.21 3.51
C SER A 108 6.23 7.65 4.08
N GLY A 109 7.22 8.52 4.32
CA GLY A 109 8.56 8.11 4.71
C GLY A 109 9.43 7.67 3.53
N TYR A 110 9.02 7.97 2.28
CA TYR A 110 9.84 7.85 1.06
C TYR A 110 10.08 9.21 0.41
N GLY A 111 11.20 9.35 -0.29
CA GLY A 111 11.51 10.45 -1.21
C GLY A 111 11.63 9.97 -2.66
N LEU A 112 11.78 10.90 -3.60
CA LEU A 112 12.16 10.55 -4.98
C LEU A 112 13.68 10.40 -5.08
N CYS A 113 14.14 9.46 -5.90
CA CYS A 113 15.56 9.29 -6.21
C CYS A 113 16.13 10.53 -6.92
N GLN A 114 17.43 10.81 -6.71
CA GLN A 114 18.16 11.78 -7.52
C GLN A 114 18.30 11.21 -8.93
N THR A 115 17.91 11.99 -9.93
CA THR A 115 17.51 11.46 -11.24
C THR A 115 18.61 11.47 -12.27
N ALA A 116 18.69 10.39 -13.04
CA ALA A 116 19.31 10.37 -14.37
C ALA A 116 18.45 11.18 -15.36
N HIS A 117 19.06 11.68 -16.44
CA HIS A 117 18.40 12.57 -17.42
C HIS A 117 17.04 12.06 -17.95
N VAL A 118 16.87 10.75 -18.16
CA VAL A 118 15.64 10.19 -18.74
C VAL A 118 14.41 10.38 -17.83
N VAL A 119 14.57 10.26 -16.51
CA VAL A 119 13.47 10.42 -15.56
C VAL A 119 13.07 11.88 -15.40
N SER A 120 13.96 12.82 -15.77
CA SER A 120 13.64 14.25 -15.75
C SER A 120 12.51 14.62 -16.73
N GLU A 121 12.37 13.87 -17.83
CA GLU A 121 11.28 14.07 -18.79
C GLU A 121 9.91 13.77 -18.17
N LEU A 122 9.78 12.64 -17.45
CA LEU A 122 8.54 12.29 -16.74
C LEU A 122 8.16 13.39 -15.74
N TYR A 123 9.11 13.85 -14.94
CA TYR A 123 8.84 14.82 -13.88
C TYR A 123 8.44 16.19 -14.43
N ALA A 124 8.84 16.53 -15.65
CA ALA A 124 8.50 17.79 -16.31
C ALA A 124 7.12 17.76 -17.01
N LEU A 125 6.48 16.60 -17.15
CA LEU A 125 5.15 16.50 -17.77
C LEU A 125 4.11 17.27 -16.94
N PRO A 126 3.10 17.90 -17.58
CA PRO A 126 2.02 18.57 -16.87
C PRO A 126 1.20 17.55 -16.08
N LEU A 127 0.77 17.93 -14.87
CA LEU A 127 -0.10 17.09 -14.05
C LEU A 127 -1.52 17.06 -14.66
N PRO A 128 -2.05 15.88 -15.03
CA PRO A 128 -3.42 15.79 -15.55
C PRO A 128 -4.45 16.21 -14.51
N ALA A 129 -5.51 16.90 -14.94
CA ALA A 129 -6.59 17.34 -14.05
C ALA A 129 -7.25 16.16 -13.30
N ALA A 130 -7.36 14.99 -13.95
CA ALA A 130 -7.87 13.77 -13.33
C ALA A 130 -7.03 13.26 -12.16
N HIS A 131 -5.76 13.68 -12.05
CA HIS A 131 -4.83 13.28 -10.99
C HIS A 131 -4.73 14.33 -9.86
N LEU A 132 -5.54 15.40 -9.91
CA LEU A 132 -5.61 16.36 -8.81
C LEU A 132 -6.21 15.73 -7.54
N HIS A 133 -7.03 14.70 -7.70
CA HIS A 133 -7.56 13.91 -6.58
C HIS A 133 -7.27 12.43 -6.84
N LEU A 134 -6.59 11.78 -5.89
CA LEU A 134 -6.25 10.36 -5.95
C LEU A 134 -6.68 9.69 -4.65
N GLY A 135 -7.60 8.73 -4.71
CA GLY A 135 -7.94 7.90 -3.56
C GLY A 135 -9.39 7.39 -3.55
N PRO A 136 -9.73 6.51 -2.59
CA PRO A 136 -8.82 5.74 -1.74
C PRO A 136 -8.10 4.64 -2.52
N MET A 137 -6.76 4.59 -2.46
CA MET A 137 -5.94 3.57 -3.14
C MET A 137 -4.59 3.39 -2.43
N THR A 138 -3.78 2.38 -2.80
CA THR A 138 -2.45 2.21 -2.21
C THR A 138 -1.47 3.30 -2.68
N LEU A 139 -0.46 3.60 -1.87
CA LEU A 139 0.62 4.51 -2.25
C LEU A 139 1.31 4.03 -3.54
N ARG A 140 1.57 2.72 -3.66
CA ARG A 140 2.13 2.11 -4.88
C ARG A 140 1.30 2.43 -6.11
N ASP A 141 -0.01 2.20 -6.02
CA ASP A 141 -0.91 2.38 -7.15
C ASP A 141 -0.96 3.87 -7.53
N ALA A 142 -1.02 4.78 -6.57
CA ALA A 142 -1.05 6.21 -6.84
C ALA A 142 0.23 6.68 -7.56
N LEU A 143 1.39 6.17 -7.16
CA LEU A 143 2.67 6.48 -7.81
C LEU A 143 2.71 5.94 -9.25
N LEU A 144 2.20 4.73 -9.49
CA LEU A 144 2.09 4.15 -10.83
C LEU A 144 1.06 4.88 -11.70
N THR A 145 -0.06 5.33 -11.13
CA THR A 145 -1.07 6.16 -11.82
C THR A 145 -0.46 7.49 -12.27
N LEU A 146 0.34 8.13 -11.44
CA LEU A 146 1.04 9.37 -11.79
C LEU A 146 2.13 9.16 -12.84
N ALA A 147 2.90 8.07 -12.74
CA ALA A 147 3.97 7.79 -13.68
C ALA A 147 3.47 7.33 -15.05
N GLY A 148 2.40 6.52 -15.08
CA GLY A 148 1.85 5.90 -16.28
C GLY A 148 2.48 4.53 -16.61
N PRO A 149 1.87 3.79 -17.55
CA PRO A 149 2.15 2.36 -17.76
C PRO A 149 3.51 2.03 -18.38
N VAL A 150 4.18 3.03 -18.96
CA VAL A 150 5.49 2.85 -19.60
C VAL A 150 6.65 2.86 -18.60
N TRP A 151 6.38 3.24 -17.35
CA TRP A 151 7.37 3.34 -16.28
C TRP A 151 7.21 2.19 -15.29
N LYS A 152 8.34 1.62 -14.87
CA LYS A 152 8.41 0.69 -13.75
C LYS A 152 8.81 1.45 -12.49
N LEU A 153 8.13 1.16 -11.39
CA LEU A 153 8.46 1.69 -10.08
C LEU A 153 9.46 0.75 -9.38
N HIS A 154 10.58 1.32 -8.92
CA HIS A 154 11.55 0.64 -8.07
C HIS A 154 11.62 1.36 -6.72
N ALA A 155 11.60 0.58 -5.64
CA ALA A 155 11.69 1.11 -4.28
C ALA A 155 13.00 0.67 -3.64
N ASP A 156 13.80 1.63 -3.20
CA ASP A 156 14.93 1.39 -2.31
C ASP A 156 14.46 1.63 -0.87
N ASP A 157 14.10 0.54 -0.18
CA ASP A 157 13.62 0.58 1.21
C ASP A 157 14.71 0.95 2.21
N ARG A 158 15.99 0.76 1.84
CA ARG A 158 17.14 1.11 2.67
C ARG A 158 17.38 2.62 2.63
N ALA A 159 17.40 3.21 1.43
CA ALA A 159 17.57 4.66 1.26
C ALA A 159 16.26 5.44 1.43
N ARG A 160 15.12 4.73 1.48
CA ARG A 160 13.77 5.30 1.47
C ARG A 160 13.54 6.17 0.23
N GLN A 161 13.82 5.61 -0.94
CA GLN A 161 13.66 6.30 -2.22
C GLN A 161 12.79 5.53 -3.21
N ILE A 162 12.06 6.26 -4.04
CA ILE A 162 11.28 5.75 -5.17
C ILE A 162 11.91 6.24 -6.46
N CYS A 163 12.32 5.28 -7.30
CA CYS A 163 12.87 5.51 -8.61
C CYS A 163 11.89 5.02 -9.68
N PHE A 164 11.98 5.62 -10.87
CA PHE A 164 11.24 5.18 -12.05
C PHE A 164 12.23 4.82 -13.15
N GLU A 165 11.97 3.71 -13.82
CA GLU A 165 12.80 3.23 -14.92
C GLU A 165 11.92 2.90 -16.12
N ARG A 166 12.40 3.24 -17.32
CA ARG A 166 11.78 2.81 -18.56
C ARG A 166 12.36 1.45 -18.96
N PRO A 167 11.51 0.45 -19.32
CA PRO A 167 12.00 -0.83 -19.82
C PRO A 167 12.91 -0.62 -21.05
N GLY A 168 14.20 -0.92 -20.93
CA GLY A 168 15.20 -0.78 -21.99
C GLY A 168 16.42 0.09 -21.64
N ASP A 169 16.36 0.90 -20.59
CA ASP A 169 17.47 1.80 -20.20
C ASP A 169 18.46 1.15 -19.21
N SER A 170 18.18 -0.07 -18.73
CA SER A 170 18.94 -0.78 -17.69
C SER A 170 20.32 -1.30 -18.12
N VAL A 171 20.80 -0.99 -19.34
CA VAL A 171 22.05 -1.54 -19.89
C VAL A 171 23.30 -0.71 -19.53
N ALA A 172 23.15 0.46 -18.89
CA ALA A 172 24.28 1.39 -18.65
C ALA A 172 24.71 1.51 -17.17
N GLY A 173 24.47 0.48 -16.35
CA GLY A 173 24.64 0.55 -14.89
C GLY A 173 25.42 -0.60 -14.26
N GLU A 174 26.29 -1.29 -14.99
CA GLU A 174 27.26 -2.19 -14.37
C GLU A 174 28.64 -1.51 -14.41
N PRO A 175 29.18 -0.99 -13.29
CA PRO A 175 30.58 -0.64 -13.25
C PRO A 175 31.35 -1.95 -13.38
N ALA A 176 31.85 -2.22 -14.58
CA ALA A 176 32.88 -3.19 -14.82
C ALA A 176 33.97 -2.95 -13.78
N SER A 177 34.04 -3.85 -12.79
CA SER A 177 35.17 -3.94 -11.89
C SER A 177 36.34 -4.44 -12.74
N GLU A 178 37.03 -3.52 -13.41
CA GLU A 178 38.32 -3.81 -13.98
C GLU A 178 39.28 -4.14 -12.83
N PRO A 179 39.94 -5.31 -12.84
CA PRO A 179 40.95 -5.62 -11.85
C PRO A 179 42.14 -4.68 -12.07
N SER A 180 42.37 -3.80 -11.10
CA SER A 180 43.58 -2.99 -10.97
C SER A 180 44.81 -3.88 -10.92
N ALA A 181 45.47 -4.01 -12.07
CA ALA A 181 46.78 -4.63 -12.20
C ALA A 181 47.61 -3.80 -13.18
N ALA A 182 48.38 -2.84 -12.63
CA ALA A 182 49.75 -2.51 -13.07
C ALA A 182 50.23 -1.18 -12.47
N LYS A 183 50.77 -1.20 -11.24
CA LYS A 183 52.00 -0.44 -10.92
C LYS A 183 52.65 -0.88 -9.61
N ALA A 184 53.15 -2.12 -9.58
CA ALA A 184 54.25 -2.47 -8.69
C ALA A 184 55.53 -2.43 -9.52
N VAL A 185 56.12 -1.24 -9.67
CA VAL A 185 57.49 -1.11 -10.16
C VAL A 185 58.31 -0.50 -9.04
N GLN A 186 59.27 -1.30 -8.61
CA GLN A 186 60.18 -1.08 -7.50
C GLN A 186 61.04 0.16 -7.72
N ALA A 187 61.32 0.87 -6.62
CA ALA A 187 62.54 1.64 -6.45
C ALA A 187 62.81 1.77 -4.95
N PHE A 188 63.53 0.81 -4.38
CA PHE A 188 64.24 0.99 -3.11
C PHE A 188 65.62 1.56 -3.43
N PRO A 189 65.96 2.78 -2.99
CA PRO A 189 67.35 3.22 -2.99
C PRO A 189 68.10 2.59 -1.81
N LEU A 190 69.31 2.14 -2.14
CA LEU A 190 70.33 1.54 -1.28
C LEU A 190 70.96 2.53 -0.27
N GLU A 191 71.18 2.01 0.95
CA GLU A 191 72.30 2.24 1.89
C GLU A 191 72.31 3.52 2.78
N PRO A 192 73.09 3.57 3.90
CA PRO A 192 73.74 2.50 4.68
C PRO A 192 73.47 2.58 6.21
N SER A 193 73.81 1.55 6.97
CA SER A 193 74.09 1.70 8.42
C SER A 193 75.18 0.71 8.85
N VAL A 194 76.38 1.24 8.99
CA VAL A 194 77.50 0.64 9.71
C VAL A 194 77.29 0.85 11.21
N SER A 195 77.43 -0.20 12.03
CA SER A 195 77.91 -0.08 13.42
C SER A 195 78.06 -1.44 14.11
N GLY A 196 79.32 -1.89 14.23
CA GLY A 196 79.84 -2.76 15.29
C GLY A 196 79.37 -4.22 15.30
N ASP A 197 80.12 -5.19 15.78
CA ASP A 197 81.46 -5.29 16.34
C ASP A 197 81.66 -6.81 16.43
N GLN A 198 82.83 -7.30 16.04
CA GLN A 198 83.14 -8.74 16.03
C GLN A 198 84.29 -8.97 17.01
N PRO A 199 84.30 -10.07 17.78
CA PRO A 199 85.52 -10.51 18.45
C PRO A 199 86.53 -11.11 17.45
#